data_AF-X1DQE3-F1
#
_entry.id   AF-X1DQE3-F1
#
_cell.length_a   1.000
_cell.length_b   1.000
_cell.length_c   1.000
_cell.angle_alpha   90.00
_cell.angle_beta   90.00
_cell.angle_gamma   90.00
#
_symmetry.space_group_name_H-M   'P 1'
#
loop_
_entity.id
_entity.type
_entity.pdbx_description
1 polymer ?
#
loop_
_entity_poly.entity_id
_entity_poly.type
_entity_poly.pdbx_seq_one_letter_code
_entity_poly.pdbx_strand_id
1 'polypeptide(L)'
;VLTEKFIKGTLPERSELDHLESYIRSSIMEVMQKVRERGDILTIGVAGTITTLAAIDLELEEYDWQKIHRHILSRERIKNIYKLLCGTDLEERKKITGLTPGRADIIIGGTAILLEILKILSKENVIVSEQDILDGIIYSLAEF
;
A
#
# COMPACT_ATOMS: atom_id res chain seq x y z
N VAL A 1 4.63 -4.29 -13.83
CA VAL A 1 4.24 -4.10 -12.41
C VAL A 1 3.61 -5.39 -11.86
N LEU A 2 3.64 -5.68 -10.54
CA LEU A 2 3.14 -6.98 -10.03
C LEU A 2 1.68 -7.25 -10.38
N THR A 3 0.81 -6.23 -10.32
CA THR A 3 -0.60 -6.41 -10.69
C THR A 3 -0.73 -6.93 -12.12
N GLU A 4 -0.10 -6.28 -13.09
CA GLU A 4 -0.13 -6.69 -14.50
C GLU A 4 0.45 -8.10 -14.73
N LYS A 5 1.42 -8.51 -13.90
CA LYS A 5 2.06 -9.83 -14.02
C LYS A 5 1.13 -10.97 -13.60
N PHE A 6 0.24 -10.73 -12.63
CA PHE A 6 -0.57 -11.78 -12.00
C PHE A 6 -2.07 -11.66 -12.28
N ILE A 7 -2.57 -10.46 -12.57
CA ILE A 7 -3.98 -10.17 -12.80
C ILE A 7 -4.16 -9.84 -14.28
N LYS A 8 -4.83 -10.73 -15.01
CA LYS A 8 -5.03 -10.58 -16.47
C LYS A 8 -6.29 -9.80 -16.83
N GLY A 9 -7.29 -9.82 -15.95
CA GLY A 9 -8.58 -9.15 -16.13
C GLY A 9 -8.72 -7.85 -15.35
N THR A 10 -9.89 -7.23 -15.45
CA THR A 10 -10.25 -6.05 -14.67
C THR A 10 -10.80 -6.40 -13.29
N LEU A 11 -11.26 -7.64 -13.09
CA LEU A 11 -11.66 -8.19 -11.80
C LEU A 11 -10.77 -9.40 -11.52
N PRO A 12 -9.92 -9.38 -10.47
CA PRO A 12 -9.03 -10.48 -10.16
C PRO A 12 -9.79 -11.75 -9.79
N GLU A 13 -9.37 -12.88 -10.34
CA GLU A 13 -9.81 -14.18 -9.84
C GLU A 13 -9.16 -14.50 -8.49
N ARG A 14 -9.83 -15.33 -7.68
CA ARG A 14 -9.27 -15.78 -6.40
C ARG A 14 -7.91 -16.46 -6.57
N SER A 15 -7.79 -17.29 -7.61
CA SER A 15 -6.56 -17.99 -7.97
C SER A 15 -5.41 -17.03 -8.31
N GLU A 16 -5.68 -15.95 -9.04
CA GLU A 16 -4.71 -14.90 -9.38
C GLU A 16 -4.21 -14.19 -8.12
N LEU A 17 -5.11 -13.84 -7.21
CA LEU A 17 -4.77 -13.21 -5.93
C LEU A 17 -3.93 -14.14 -5.05
N ASP A 18 -4.32 -15.41 -4.94
CA ASP A 18 -3.56 -16.39 -4.15
C ASP A 18 -2.14 -16.60 -4.73
N HIS A 19 -1.98 -16.61 -6.06
CA HIS A 19 -0.66 -16.66 -6.70
C HIS A 19 0.17 -15.39 -6.46
N LEU A 20 -0.43 -14.21 -6.59
CA LEU A 20 0.22 -12.93 -6.30
C LEU A 20 0.71 -12.87 -4.86
N GLU A 21 -0.14 -13.19 -3.90
CA GLU A 21 0.17 -13.16 -2.47
C GLU A 21 1.26 -14.17 -2.11
N SER A 22 1.20 -15.38 -2.67
CA SER A 22 2.24 -16.41 -2.49
C SER A 22 3.60 -15.97 -3.05
N TYR A 23 3.60 -15.36 -4.24
CA TYR A 23 4.80 -14.83 -4.86
C TYR A 23 5.41 -13.68 -4.05
N ILE A 24 4.59 -12.72 -3.59
CA ILE A 24 5.04 -11.63 -2.74
C ILE A 24 5.67 -12.19 -1.47
N ARG A 25 4.95 -13.07 -0.76
CA ARG A 25 5.40 -13.65 0.50
C ARG A 25 6.74 -14.34 0.36
N SER A 26 6.88 -15.22 -0.63
CA SER A 26 8.15 -15.93 -0.88
C SER A 26 9.29 -14.97 -1.25
N SER A 27 9.00 -13.90 -1.99
CA SER A 27 10.00 -12.92 -2.42
C SER A 27 10.54 -12.04 -1.28
N ILE A 28 9.71 -11.74 -0.27
CA ILE A 28 10.09 -10.81 0.82
C ILE A 28 10.40 -11.50 2.15
N MET A 29 10.09 -12.79 2.30
CA MET A 29 10.15 -13.52 3.57
C MET A 29 11.51 -13.36 4.27
N GLU A 30 12.60 -13.65 3.55
CA GLU A 30 13.94 -13.64 4.15
C GLU A 30 14.31 -12.26 4.70
N VAL A 31 14.08 -11.20 3.92
CA VAL A 31 14.40 -9.82 4.32
C VAL A 31 13.51 -9.39 5.48
N MET A 32 12.20 -9.69 5.42
CA MET A 32 11.26 -9.28 6.47
C MET A 32 11.51 -10.03 7.78
N GLN A 33 11.98 -11.28 7.76
CA GLN A 33 12.40 -11.96 8.99
C GLN A 33 13.59 -11.28 9.66
N LYS A 34 14.62 -10.92 8.89
CA LYS A 34 15.77 -10.14 9.41
C LYS A 34 15.34 -8.80 10.01
N VAL A 35 14.34 -8.15 9.44
CA VAL A 35 13.76 -6.91 10.00
C VAL A 35 13.03 -7.20 11.32
N ARG A 36 12.22 -8.26 11.37
CA ARG A 36 11.49 -8.69 12.57
C ARG A 36 12.42 -9.03 13.74
N GLU A 37 13.57 -9.62 13.46
CA GLU A 37 14.59 -9.97 14.47
C GLU A 37 15.22 -8.75 15.16
N ARG A 38 15.07 -7.54 14.60
CA ARG A 38 15.54 -6.30 15.24
C ARG A 38 14.71 -5.86 16.44
N GLY A 39 13.61 -6.55 16.73
CA GLY A 39 12.75 -6.29 17.89
C GLY A 39 11.59 -5.36 17.54
N ASP A 40 11.26 -4.46 18.46
CA ASP A 40 10.13 -3.56 18.25
C ASP A 40 10.49 -2.44 17.27
N ILE A 41 9.80 -2.43 16.13
CA ILE A 41 10.00 -1.48 15.03
C ILE A 41 8.78 -0.59 14.85
N LEU A 42 9.00 0.67 14.48
CA LEU A 42 7.94 1.54 13.99
C LEU A 42 7.78 1.36 12.48
N THR A 43 6.53 1.26 12.01
CA THR A 43 6.20 1.15 10.58
C THR A 43 5.75 2.50 10.04
N ILE A 44 6.58 3.08 9.16
CA ILE A 44 6.25 4.28 8.40
C ILE A 44 6.21 3.89 6.92
N GLY A 45 5.09 4.15 6.27
CA GLY A 45 4.90 3.94 4.84
C GLY A 45 4.97 5.27 4.10
N VAL A 46 5.64 5.27 2.96
CA VAL A 46 5.82 6.43 2.08
C VAL A 46 5.32 6.12 0.66
N ALA A 47 5.30 7.14 -0.19
CA ALA A 47 4.98 7.05 -1.61
C ALA A 47 3.53 6.64 -1.93
N GLY A 48 3.25 6.55 -3.23
CA GLY A 48 1.89 6.58 -3.78
C GLY A 48 0.91 5.55 -3.24
N THR A 49 1.31 4.29 -3.04
CA THR A 49 0.39 3.26 -2.52
C THR A 49 -0.12 3.64 -1.14
N ILE A 50 0.78 4.04 -0.24
CA ILE A 50 0.45 4.33 1.16
C ILE A 50 -0.43 5.57 1.25
N THR A 51 -0.10 6.62 0.50
CA THR A 51 -0.84 7.88 0.51
C THR A 51 -2.21 7.74 -0.16
N THR A 52 -2.33 6.89 -1.18
CA THR A 52 -3.62 6.54 -1.80
C THR A 52 -4.52 5.77 -0.82
N LEU A 53 -3.99 4.77 -0.11
CA LEU A 53 -4.77 4.04 0.89
C LEU A 53 -5.26 4.95 2.02
N ALA A 54 -4.46 5.94 2.41
CA ALA A 54 -4.85 6.96 3.37
C ALA A 54 -5.99 7.82 2.85
N ALA A 55 -5.90 8.30 1.61
CA ALA A 55 -6.95 9.09 0.97
C ALA A 55 -8.26 8.32 0.83
N ILE A 56 -8.22 7.02 0.50
CA ILE A 56 -9.40 6.14 0.46
C ILE A 56 -10.00 5.98 1.87
N ASP A 57 -9.17 5.70 2.88
CA ASP A 57 -9.63 5.50 4.27
C ASP A 57 -10.29 6.75 4.87
N LEU A 58 -9.80 7.93 4.47
CA LEU A 58 -10.31 9.25 4.85
C LEU A 58 -11.43 9.76 3.94
N GLU A 59 -11.80 9.01 2.88
CA GLU A 59 -12.82 9.37 1.90
C GLU A 59 -12.61 10.78 1.29
N LEU A 60 -11.35 11.12 0.96
CA LEU A 60 -11.00 12.44 0.44
C LEU A 60 -11.43 12.59 -1.03
N GLU A 61 -12.35 13.52 -1.31
CA GLU A 61 -12.72 13.91 -2.67
C GLU A 61 -11.58 14.62 -3.41
N GLU A 62 -10.84 15.46 -2.68
CA GLU A 62 -9.66 16.16 -3.16
C GLU A 62 -8.43 15.79 -2.33
N TYR A 63 -7.27 15.72 -2.96
CA TYR A 63 -6.03 15.38 -2.29
C TYR A 63 -5.64 16.44 -1.26
N ASP A 64 -5.52 16.03 0.01
CA ASP A 64 -5.15 16.90 1.13
C ASP A 64 -3.98 16.28 1.90
N TRP A 65 -2.76 16.73 1.57
CA TRP A 65 -1.53 16.20 2.15
C TRP A 65 -1.46 16.39 3.68
N GLN A 66 -2.11 17.42 4.22
CA GLN A 66 -2.08 17.70 5.66
C GLN A 66 -2.91 16.68 6.44
N LYS A 67 -3.99 16.19 5.85
CA LYS A 67 -4.80 15.09 6.41
C LYS A 67 -4.14 13.73 6.22
N ILE A 68 -3.43 13.54 5.10
CA ILE A 68 -2.76 12.28 4.77
C ILE A 68 -1.49 12.07 5.60
N HIS A 69 -0.65 13.10 5.75
CA HIS A 69 0.61 13.00 6.48
C HIS A 69 0.34 12.66 7.96
N ARG A 70 1.04 11.64 8.47
CA ARG A 70 0.89 11.06 9.82
C ARG A 70 -0.44 10.38 10.09
N HIS A 71 -1.31 10.22 9.08
CA HIS A 71 -2.49 9.38 9.23
C HIS A 71 -2.09 7.96 9.61
N ILE A 72 -2.84 7.34 10.52
CA ILE A 72 -2.56 5.99 11.01
C ILE A 72 -3.54 5.05 10.33
N LEU A 73 -3.02 4.19 9.46
CA LEU A 73 -3.79 3.14 8.81
C LEU A 73 -3.68 1.85 9.61
N SER A 74 -4.82 1.32 10.04
CA SER A 74 -4.85 -0.02 10.63
C SER A 74 -4.79 -1.09 9.54
N ARG A 75 -4.13 -2.20 9.86
CA ARG A 75 -4.05 -3.39 9.00
C ARG A 75 -5.45 -3.92 8.65
N GLU A 76 -6.41 -3.78 9.56
CA GLU A 76 -7.81 -4.11 9.31
C GLU A 76 -8.44 -3.21 8.24
N ARG A 77 -8.26 -1.89 8.33
CA ARG A 77 -8.78 -0.94 7.32
C ARG A 77 -8.12 -1.19 5.97
N ILE A 78 -6.80 -1.39 5.93
CA ILE A 78 -6.08 -1.78 4.70
C ILE A 78 -6.66 -3.07 4.10
N LYS A 79 -6.96 -4.08 4.93
CA LYS A 79 -7.57 -5.34 4.47
C LYS A 79 -8.97 -5.14 3.90
N ASN A 80 -9.77 -4.25 4.49
CA ASN A 80 -11.10 -3.93 3.98
C ASN A 80 -11.03 -3.18 2.65
N ILE A 81 -10.12 -2.20 2.53
CA ILE A 81 -9.85 -1.50 1.27
C ILE A 81 -9.36 -2.49 0.21
N TYR A 82 -8.44 -3.39 0.55
CA TYR A 82 -7.96 -4.42 -0.37
C TYR A 82 -9.10 -5.31 -0.91
N LYS A 83 -10.02 -5.74 -0.04
CA LYS A 83 -11.20 -6.51 -0.46
C LYS A 83 -12.12 -5.71 -1.39
N LEU A 84 -12.34 -4.43 -1.10
CA LEU A 84 -13.08 -3.53 -1.98
C LEU A 84 -12.41 -3.47 -3.36
N LEU A 85 -11.11 -3.15 -3.40
CA LEU A 85 -10.34 -3.03 -4.64
C LEU A 85 -10.36 -4.33 -5.47
N CYS A 86 -10.20 -5.49 -4.83
CA CYS A 86 -10.26 -6.78 -5.53
C CYS A 86 -11.68 -7.18 -5.97
N GLY A 87 -12.71 -6.65 -5.33
CA GLY A 87 -14.11 -6.92 -5.66
C GLY A 87 -14.72 -5.93 -6.65
N THR A 88 -13.95 -4.97 -7.16
CA THR A 88 -14.41 -3.89 -8.04
C THR A 88 -13.62 -3.93 -9.35
N ASP A 89 -14.31 -3.91 -10.49
CA ASP A 89 -13.65 -3.86 -11.78
C ASP A 89 -12.87 -2.55 -11.97
N LEU A 90 -12.04 -2.47 -13.01
CA LEU A 90 -11.15 -1.34 -13.23
C LEU A 90 -11.89 -0.01 -13.45
N GLU A 91 -13.01 0.00 -14.17
CA GLU A 91 -13.72 1.24 -14.47
C GLU A 91 -14.45 1.77 -13.23
N GLU A 92 -15.02 0.89 -12.42
CA GLU A 92 -15.60 1.27 -11.14
C GLU A 92 -14.53 1.62 -10.09
N ARG A 93 -13.36 0.98 -10.11
CA ARG A 93 -12.23 1.33 -9.23
C ARG A 93 -11.77 2.77 -9.44
N LYS A 94 -11.75 3.26 -10.69
CA LYS A 94 -11.39 4.66 -11.00
C LYS A 94 -12.33 5.68 -10.36
N LYS A 95 -13.51 5.26 -9.88
CA LYS A 95 -14.51 6.12 -9.24
C LYS A 95 -14.46 6.04 -7.70
N ILE A 96 -13.62 5.20 -7.13
CA ILE A 96 -13.48 5.11 -5.66
C ILE A 96 -12.89 6.44 -5.15
N THR A 97 -13.59 7.07 -4.22
CA THR A 97 -13.13 8.31 -3.56
C THR A 97 -11.75 8.11 -2.94
N GLY A 98 -10.84 9.07 -3.16
CA GLY A 98 -9.44 8.99 -2.72
C GLY A 98 -8.51 8.17 -3.62
N LEU A 99 -9.02 7.39 -4.58
CA LEU A 99 -8.20 6.66 -5.55
C LEU A 99 -8.02 7.44 -6.84
N THR A 100 -6.79 7.90 -7.11
CA THR A 100 -6.48 8.54 -8.40
C THR A 100 -6.65 7.54 -9.55
N PRO A 101 -7.36 7.89 -10.65
CA PRO A 101 -7.62 6.97 -11.76
C PRO A 101 -6.37 6.31 -12.36
N GLY A 102 -5.25 7.05 -12.44
CA GLY A 102 -3.97 6.55 -12.96
C GLY A 102 -3.24 5.54 -12.04
N ARG A 103 -3.81 5.23 -10.87
CA ARG A 103 -3.30 4.18 -9.96
C ARG A 103 -4.26 2.99 -9.85
N ALA A 104 -5.47 3.09 -10.41
CA ALA A 104 -6.53 2.12 -10.20
C ALA A 104 -6.17 0.71 -10.70
N ASP A 105 -5.35 0.63 -11.76
CA ASP A 105 -4.85 -0.60 -12.36
C ASP A 105 -3.78 -1.31 -11.53
N ILE A 106 -2.93 -0.56 -10.80
CA ILE A 106 -1.78 -1.12 -10.06
C ILE A 106 -1.96 -1.19 -8.54
N ILE A 107 -2.96 -0.50 -7.98
CA ILE A 107 -3.11 -0.33 -6.52
C ILE A 107 -3.30 -1.66 -5.77
N ILE A 108 -3.88 -2.68 -6.42
CA ILE A 108 -4.08 -4.02 -5.82
C ILE A 108 -2.74 -4.64 -5.43
N GLY A 109 -1.75 -4.60 -6.31
CA GLY A 109 -0.45 -5.22 -6.07
C GLY A 109 0.33 -4.51 -4.97
N GLY A 110 0.30 -3.17 -4.97
CA GLY A 110 0.89 -2.37 -3.90
C GLY A 110 0.26 -2.67 -2.53
N THR A 111 -1.07 -2.79 -2.48
CA THR A 111 -1.82 -3.09 -1.26
C THR A 111 -1.52 -4.51 -0.76
N ALA A 112 -1.41 -5.49 -1.66
CA ALA A 112 -1.03 -6.87 -1.33
C ALA A 112 0.38 -6.94 -0.71
N ILE A 113 1.34 -6.19 -1.26
CA ILE A 113 2.71 -6.09 -0.70
C ILE A 113 2.65 -5.56 0.74
N LEU A 114 1.94 -4.45 0.96
CA LEU A 114 1.82 -3.85 2.29
C LEU A 114 1.21 -4.83 3.30
N LEU A 115 0.14 -5.52 2.92
CA LEU A 115 -0.52 -6.49 3.80
C LEU A 115 0.39 -7.65 4.19
N GLU A 116 1.16 -8.21 3.26
CA GLU A 116 2.11 -9.28 3.55
C GLU A 116 3.28 -8.78 4.44
N ILE A 117 3.78 -7.57 4.20
CA ILE A 117 4.79 -6.94 5.08
C ILE A 117 4.26 -6.81 6.52
N LEU A 118 3.10 -6.17 6.71
CA LEU A 118 2.52 -5.96 8.03
C LEU A 118 2.22 -7.29 8.75
N LYS A 119 1.78 -8.30 7.99
CA LYS A 119 1.52 -9.65 8.52
C LYS A 119 2.80 -10.31 9.02
N ILE A 120 3.88 -10.31 8.23
CA ILE A 120 5.17 -10.92 8.63
C ILE A 120 5.74 -10.20 9.86
N LEU A 121 5.68 -8.87 9.87
CA LEU A 121 6.17 -8.05 10.97
C LEU A 121 5.25 -8.07 12.21
N SER A 122 4.08 -8.71 12.13
CA SER A 122 3.07 -8.75 13.20
C SER A 122 2.67 -7.33 13.66
N LYS A 123 2.52 -6.41 12.70
CA LYS A 123 2.15 -5.01 12.95
C LYS A 123 0.70 -4.75 12.63
N GLU A 124 0.02 -4.07 13.55
CA GLU A 124 -1.40 -3.74 13.42
C GLU A 124 -1.64 -2.41 12.72
N ASN A 125 -0.64 -1.55 12.60
CA ASN A 125 -0.78 -0.23 12.00
C ASN A 125 0.46 0.15 11.17
N VAL A 126 0.29 1.15 10.32
CA VAL A 126 1.37 1.87 9.62
C VAL A 126 1.05 3.37 9.64
N ILE A 127 2.07 4.18 9.88
CA ILE A 127 1.97 5.64 9.81
C ILE A 127 2.27 6.08 8.39
N VAL A 128 1.42 6.90 7.81
CA VAL A 128 1.59 7.43 6.46
C VAL A 128 2.52 8.65 6.50
N SER A 129 3.47 8.76 5.56
CA SER A 129 4.32 9.94 5.39
C SER A 129 4.30 10.42 3.95
N GLU A 130 3.89 11.68 3.77
CA GLU A 130 4.04 12.46 2.53
C GLU A 130 5.49 12.81 2.19
N GLN A 131 6.42 12.67 3.14
CA GLN A 131 7.84 12.95 2.91
C GLN A 131 8.56 11.66 2.56
N ASP A 132 9.24 11.65 1.41
CA ASP A 132 9.86 10.46 0.85
C ASP A 132 11.28 10.71 0.32
N ILE A 133 11.68 9.99 -0.73
CA ILE A 133 13.01 10.06 -1.33
C ILE A 133 13.35 11.47 -1.82
N LEU A 134 12.39 12.24 -2.37
CA LEU A 134 12.67 13.57 -2.90
C LEU A 134 13.01 14.55 -1.77
N ASP A 135 12.25 14.52 -0.68
CA ASP A 135 12.57 15.28 0.54
C ASP A 135 13.94 14.87 1.09
N GLY A 136 14.19 13.57 1.20
CA GLY A 136 15.47 13.04 1.68
C GLY A 136 16.66 13.53 0.86
N ILE A 137 16.53 13.61 -0.47
CA ILE A 137 17.55 14.16 -1.35
C ILE A 137 17.76 15.65 -1.09
N ILE A 138 16.68 16.44 -0.97
CA ILE A 138 16.77 17.87 -0.66
C ILE A 138 17.50 18.09 0.67
N TYR A 139 17.13 17.35 1.72
CA TYR A 139 17.79 17.43 3.02
C TYR A 139 19.27 17.01 2.95
N SER A 140 19.58 15.97 2.19
CA SER A 140 20.96 15.50 2.01
C SER A 140 21.85 16.53 1.30
N LEU A 141 21.28 17.36 0.43
CA LEU A 141 22.01 18.39 -0.31
C LEU A 141 22.09 19.73 0.45
N ALA A 142 21.21 19.95 1.43
CA ALA A 142 21.09 21.22 2.12
C ALA A 142 22.16 21.49 3.20
N GLU A 143 23.12 20.57 3.41
CA GLU A 143 24.23 20.67 4.40
C GLU A 143 23.84 21.39 5.70
N PHE A 144 22.88 20.82 6.45
CA PHE A 144 22.58 21.27 7.81
C PHE A 144 23.62 20.77 8.83
#